data_AF-A0A1P8AVX1-F1
#
_entry.id   AF-A0A1P8AVX1-F1
#
_cell.length_a   1.000
_cell.length_b   1.000
_cell.length_c   1.000
_cell.angle_alpha   90.00
_cell.angle_beta   90.00
_cell.angle_gamma   90.00
#
_symmetry.space_group_name_H-M   'P 1'
#
loop_
_entity.id
_entity.type
_entity.pdbx_description
1 polymer ?
#
loop_
_entity_poly.entity_id
_entity_poly.type
_entity_poly.pdbx_seq_one_letter_code
_entity_poly.pdbx_strand_id
1 'polypeptide(L)'
;MRFDDPMDEFKRNRKMEEDSKKVIDVKVAESDKGFAKFGKAEVPFHIPTLTKPQEEYKILVDNANNPFEHVLLEKSEDGLRFIHPLEELSVMDFVDRNLSEMRPVKPLPLEETPFKLVEEVKDLEDLAAALQSVEEFAVDLEHNQYRTFQGLTCLMQISTRTEDYIVDIFKLWDHIGPYLRELFKDPKKKKVIHGADRDIIWLQRDFGIYVCNLFDTGQASRVLKLERNSLEFLLKHYCGVAANKEYQKADWRIRPLPDVMKRYAREDTHYLLYIYDVMRMELHTMAKEDEQSDSPLVEVYKRSYDVCMQLYEKELWTRDSYLHVYGVQTGNLNAVQLSIVAGLCEWRDRIARADDESTGYVLPNKTLFDIAKEMPIVVAQLRRLLKSKLPYLERNFDAVISVIRRSMQNAAAFEPVVQSLKDRRPETVVEMNIEPKIEKTDTGASASSLSLEKVCVDDSKKQSSGFGVLPLKRKLESDKTVRLLYTI
;
A
#
# COMPACT_ATOMS: atom_id res chain seq x y z
N MET A 1 8.59 -57.68 -7.70
CA MET A 1 8.72 -57.85 -9.15
C MET A 1 7.36 -58.13 -9.75
N ARG A 2 6.72 -57.08 -10.29
CA ARG A 2 5.83 -57.12 -11.46
C ARG A 2 5.99 -55.74 -12.10
N PHE A 3 6.52 -55.74 -13.30
CA PHE A 3 6.69 -54.56 -14.14
C PHE A 3 5.38 -54.36 -14.89
N ASP A 4 4.78 -53.19 -14.78
CA ASP A 4 3.68 -52.77 -15.66
C ASP A 4 4.22 -51.84 -16.76
N ASP A 5 3.63 -52.01 -17.93
CA ASP A 5 4.12 -51.72 -19.29
C ASP A 5 3.96 -50.22 -19.69
N PRO A 6 4.98 -49.55 -20.26
CA PRO A 6 4.94 -48.12 -20.63
C PRO A 6 3.98 -47.76 -21.78
N MET A 7 3.31 -48.73 -22.38
CA MET A 7 2.51 -48.54 -23.61
C MET A 7 1.09 -47.99 -23.36
N ASP A 8 0.62 -47.95 -22.11
CA ASP A 8 -0.75 -47.53 -21.76
C ASP A 8 -0.88 -46.04 -21.38
N GLU A 9 0.24 -45.38 -21.10
CA GLU A 9 0.30 -43.94 -20.80
C GLU A 9 0.30 -43.09 -22.09
N PHE A 10 0.86 -43.61 -23.18
CA PHE A 10 0.91 -42.96 -24.48
C PHE A 10 -0.46 -42.89 -25.20
N LYS A 11 -1.39 -43.81 -24.91
CA LYS A 11 -2.72 -43.83 -25.54
C LYS A 11 -3.74 -42.91 -24.86
N ARG A 12 -3.52 -42.54 -23.58
CA ARG A 12 -4.36 -41.53 -22.90
C ARG A 12 -4.03 -40.11 -23.34
N ASN A 13 -2.75 -39.81 -23.58
CA ASN A 13 -2.32 -38.46 -23.98
C ASN A 13 -2.74 -38.07 -25.40
N ARG A 14 -2.85 -39.04 -26.33
CA ARG A 14 -3.36 -38.76 -27.70
C ARG A 14 -4.86 -38.43 -27.74
N LYS A 15 -5.65 -38.94 -26.79
CA LYS A 15 -7.11 -38.71 -26.76
C LYS A 15 -7.48 -37.36 -26.15
N MET A 16 -6.58 -36.71 -25.41
CA MET A 16 -6.77 -35.33 -24.93
C MET A 16 -6.29 -34.26 -25.94
N GLU A 17 -5.37 -34.60 -26.86
CA GLU A 17 -4.91 -33.69 -27.92
C GLU A 17 -5.85 -33.61 -29.15
N GLU A 18 -6.74 -34.59 -29.36
CA GLU A 18 -7.70 -34.57 -30.47
C GLU A 18 -9.02 -33.83 -30.15
N ASP A 19 -9.36 -33.64 -28.88
CA ASP A 19 -10.58 -32.92 -28.47
C ASP A 19 -10.38 -31.39 -28.34
N SER A 20 -9.14 -30.88 -28.46
CA SER A 20 -8.80 -29.44 -28.42
C SER A 20 -8.76 -28.76 -29.78
N LYS A 21 -9.01 -29.49 -30.87
CA LYS A 21 -9.11 -28.96 -32.25
C LYS A 21 -10.52 -29.14 -32.82
N LYS A 22 -11.50 -28.44 -32.25
CA LYS A 22 -12.77 -28.13 -32.95
C LYS A 22 -12.85 -26.64 -33.21
N VAL A 23 -12.46 -26.29 -34.43
CA VAL A 23 -12.67 -25.01 -35.10
C VAL A 23 -14.17 -24.70 -35.09
N ILE A 24 -14.54 -23.55 -34.53
CA ILE A 24 -15.88 -22.97 -34.73
C ILE A 24 -15.76 -22.01 -35.91
N ASP A 25 -16.16 -22.48 -37.08
CA ASP A 25 -16.42 -21.65 -38.26
C ASP A 25 -17.62 -20.73 -37.95
N VAL A 26 -17.40 -19.41 -37.88
CA VAL A 26 -18.48 -18.42 -37.86
C VAL A 26 -18.50 -17.72 -39.23
N LYS A 27 -19.57 -17.96 -39.97
CA LYS A 27 -19.88 -17.27 -41.24
C LYS A 27 -20.02 -15.77 -41.00
N VAL A 28 -19.30 -14.99 -41.80
CA VAL A 28 -19.45 -13.53 -41.93
C VAL A 28 -20.79 -13.22 -42.58
N ALA A 29 -21.61 -12.43 -41.89
CA ALA A 29 -22.72 -11.69 -42.49
C ALA A 29 -22.63 -10.25 -42.00
N GLU A 30 -22.34 -9.33 -42.93
CA GLU A 30 -22.42 -7.89 -42.70
C GLU A 30 -23.88 -7.47 -42.52
N SER A 31 -24.17 -6.78 -41.42
CA SER A 31 -25.21 -5.75 -41.41
C SER A 31 -25.02 -4.82 -40.22
N ASP A 32 -24.76 -3.55 -40.54
CA ASP A 32 -24.85 -2.39 -39.66
C ASP A 32 -26.18 -2.36 -38.89
N LYS A 33 -26.09 -2.22 -37.55
CA LYS A 33 -26.91 -1.34 -36.68
C LYS A 33 -26.93 -1.85 -35.23
N GLY A 34 -26.56 -0.96 -34.31
CA GLY A 34 -27.05 -0.97 -32.93
C GLY A 34 -25.98 -1.27 -31.88
N PHE A 35 -25.55 -0.22 -31.18
CA PHE A 35 -24.90 -0.33 -29.87
C PHE A 35 -25.77 -1.15 -28.92
N ALA A 36 -25.47 -2.44 -28.78
CA ALA A 36 -26.08 -3.33 -27.81
C ALA A 36 -25.05 -3.66 -26.72
N LYS A 37 -25.39 -3.22 -25.50
CA LYS A 37 -24.86 -3.60 -24.19
C LYS A 37 -23.94 -4.85 -24.21
N PHE A 38 -22.63 -4.62 -24.16
CA PHE A 38 -21.74 -5.61 -23.56
C PHE A 38 -22.11 -5.73 -22.08
N GLY A 39 -22.46 -6.95 -21.65
CA GLY A 39 -22.68 -7.24 -20.24
C GLY A 39 -21.42 -6.87 -19.45
N LYS A 40 -21.55 -6.04 -18.42
CA LYS A 40 -20.45 -5.66 -17.53
C LYS A 40 -19.90 -6.93 -16.88
N ALA A 41 -18.72 -7.37 -17.30
CA ALA A 41 -17.99 -8.40 -16.60
C ALA A 41 -17.44 -7.77 -15.31
N GLU A 42 -18.19 -7.89 -14.22
CA GLU A 42 -17.74 -7.45 -12.90
C GLU A 42 -16.59 -8.37 -12.47
N VAL A 43 -15.37 -7.82 -12.39
CA VAL A 43 -14.22 -8.59 -11.90
C VAL A 43 -14.39 -8.74 -10.39
N PRO A 44 -14.40 -9.97 -9.87
CA PRO A 44 -14.70 -10.22 -8.47
C PRO A 44 -13.58 -9.72 -7.54
N PHE A 45 -13.96 -9.37 -6.32
CA PHE A 45 -13.05 -9.00 -5.24
C PHE A 45 -12.09 -10.14 -4.83
N HIS A 46 -12.55 -11.38 -4.94
CA HIS A 46 -11.77 -12.56 -4.59
C HIS A 46 -12.16 -13.74 -5.45
N ILE A 47 -11.16 -14.43 -5.99
CA ILE A 47 -11.34 -15.68 -6.73
C ILE A 47 -10.68 -16.83 -5.94
N PRO A 48 -11.47 -17.71 -5.29
CA PRO A 48 -10.94 -18.80 -4.47
C PRO A 48 -10.10 -19.81 -5.24
N THR A 49 -10.34 -19.97 -6.55
CA THR A 49 -9.68 -20.96 -7.39
C THR A 49 -8.34 -20.50 -7.95
N LEU A 50 -7.95 -19.23 -7.77
CA LEU A 50 -6.63 -18.76 -8.17
C LEU A 50 -5.57 -19.34 -7.25
N THR A 51 -4.54 -19.94 -7.86
CA THR A 51 -3.28 -20.27 -7.20
C THR A 51 -2.69 -19.01 -6.57
N LYS A 52 -2.06 -19.14 -5.39
CA LYS A 52 -1.37 -18.03 -4.77
C LYS A 52 -0.10 -17.71 -5.59
N PRO A 53 0.09 -16.46 -6.05
CA PRO A 53 1.33 -16.08 -6.74
C PRO A 53 2.58 -16.38 -5.90
N GLN A 54 2.47 -16.29 -4.57
CA GLN A 54 3.56 -16.61 -3.66
C GLN A 54 4.04 -18.06 -3.79
N GLU A 55 3.12 -19.00 -4.04
CA GLU A 55 3.44 -20.42 -4.23
C GLU A 55 3.93 -20.69 -5.66
N GLU A 56 3.28 -20.09 -6.65
CA GLU A 56 3.57 -20.29 -8.08
C GLU A 56 4.94 -19.71 -8.48
N TYR A 57 5.22 -18.49 -8.04
CA TYR A 57 6.46 -17.75 -8.36
C TYR A 57 7.50 -17.84 -7.25
N LYS A 58 7.22 -18.60 -6.18
CA LYS A 58 8.12 -18.78 -5.02
C LYS A 58 8.53 -17.47 -4.35
N ILE A 59 7.60 -16.51 -4.30
CA ILE A 59 7.81 -15.23 -3.63
C ILE A 59 7.94 -15.49 -2.13
N LEU A 60 9.12 -15.21 -1.58
CA LEU A 60 9.40 -15.40 -0.17
C LEU A 60 8.85 -14.23 0.64
N VAL A 61 8.07 -14.54 1.67
CA VAL A 61 7.50 -13.55 2.59
C VAL A 61 7.87 -13.89 4.02
N ASP A 62 8.46 -12.93 4.74
CA ASP A 62 8.78 -13.09 6.16
C ASP A 62 7.66 -12.52 7.03
N ASN A 63 6.72 -13.39 7.41
CA ASN A 63 5.61 -13.06 8.31
C ASN A 63 5.96 -13.26 9.80
N ALA A 64 7.22 -13.52 10.16
CA ALA A 64 7.62 -13.68 11.54
C ALA A 64 7.27 -12.43 12.38
N ASN A 65 7.07 -12.63 13.67
CA ASN A 65 6.69 -11.56 14.61
C ASN A 65 7.93 -10.82 15.14
N ASN A 66 8.81 -10.42 14.23
CA ASN A 66 9.98 -9.58 14.46
C ASN A 66 9.81 -8.26 13.70
N PRO A 67 10.48 -7.17 14.12
CA PRO A 67 10.51 -5.93 13.33
C PRO A 67 10.98 -6.17 11.89
N PHE A 68 10.54 -5.32 10.97
CA PHE A 68 11.04 -5.35 9.59
C PHE A 68 12.51 -4.91 9.57
N GLU A 69 13.36 -5.63 8.85
CA GLU A 69 14.76 -5.26 8.66
C GLU A 69 14.94 -4.62 7.29
N HIS A 70 15.21 -3.31 7.27
CA HIS A 70 15.58 -2.60 6.06
C HIS A 70 17.04 -2.89 5.68
N VAL A 71 17.32 -4.09 5.17
CA VAL A 71 18.68 -4.63 4.92
C VAL A 71 19.53 -3.78 3.98
N LEU A 72 18.93 -2.88 3.21
CA LEU A 72 19.60 -2.00 2.25
C LEU A 72 19.92 -0.61 2.83
N LEU A 73 19.41 -0.29 4.02
CA LEU A 73 19.66 0.97 4.69
C LEU A 73 20.82 0.84 5.67
N GLU A 74 21.60 1.90 5.77
CA GLU A 74 22.60 2.05 6.81
C GLU A 74 21.91 2.24 8.17
N LYS A 75 22.57 1.79 9.24
CA LYS A 75 22.14 2.06 10.61
C LYS A 75 22.93 3.25 11.16
N SER A 76 22.30 4.01 12.05
CA SER A 76 22.95 5.09 12.81
C SER A 76 24.19 4.60 13.56
N GLU A 77 25.07 5.53 13.96
CA GLU A 77 26.32 5.19 14.68
C GLU A 77 26.07 4.37 15.96
N ASP A 78 24.94 4.60 16.64
CA ASP A 78 24.51 3.85 17.82
C ASP A 78 23.78 2.53 17.50
N GLY A 79 23.51 2.25 16.22
CA GLY A 79 22.82 1.07 15.73
C GLY A 79 21.32 1.02 16.02
N LEU A 80 20.72 2.10 16.55
CA LEU A 80 19.34 2.10 17.06
C LEU A 80 18.28 2.35 15.98
N ARG A 81 18.63 3.01 14.88
CA ARG A 81 17.69 3.32 13.79
C ARG A 81 18.32 3.13 12.42
N PHE A 82 17.47 2.90 11.42
CA PHE A 82 17.88 3.02 10.03
C PHE A 82 17.98 4.50 9.65
N ILE A 83 18.95 4.81 8.80
CA ILE A 83 19.11 6.13 8.20
C ILE A 83 18.32 6.13 6.89
N HIS A 84 17.32 7.00 6.80
CA HIS A 84 16.52 7.12 5.59
C HIS A 84 17.35 7.80 4.48
N PRO A 85 17.31 7.33 3.21
CA PRO A 85 18.11 7.92 2.13
C PRO A 85 17.87 9.41 1.85
N LEU A 86 16.73 9.93 2.29
CA LEU A 86 16.38 11.35 2.17
C LEU A 86 16.97 12.23 3.27
N GLU A 87 17.50 11.70 4.38
CA GLU A 87 17.98 12.53 5.51
C GLU A 87 19.09 13.51 5.13
N GLU A 88 19.84 13.21 4.07
CA GLU A 88 20.92 14.07 3.55
C GLU A 88 20.42 15.17 2.60
N LEU A 89 19.14 15.13 2.21
CA LEU A 89 18.54 16.01 1.22
C LEU A 89 17.54 16.95 1.87
N SER A 90 17.48 18.18 1.38
CA SER A 90 16.47 19.15 1.77
C SER A 90 15.29 19.10 0.80
N VAL A 91 14.09 19.38 1.31
CA VAL A 91 12.91 19.66 0.47
C VAL A 91 13.22 20.67 -0.64
N MET A 92 14.05 21.68 -0.35
CA MET A 92 14.43 22.74 -1.30
C MET A 92 15.28 22.24 -2.48
N ASP A 93 15.84 21.04 -2.40
CA ASP A 93 16.57 20.41 -3.50
C ASP A 93 15.63 19.90 -4.60
N PHE A 94 14.34 19.72 -4.29
CA PHE A 94 13.32 19.18 -5.20
C PHE A 94 12.36 20.23 -5.76
N VAL A 95 12.19 21.35 -5.05
CA VAL A 95 11.24 22.40 -5.41
C VAL A 95 11.59 22.99 -6.78
N ASP A 96 10.60 23.01 -7.67
CA ASP A 96 10.74 23.56 -9.02
C ASP A 96 10.98 25.07 -8.99
N ARG A 97 12.08 25.53 -9.60
CA ARG A 97 12.50 26.95 -9.53
C ARG A 97 12.12 27.80 -10.75
N ASN A 98 11.82 27.18 -11.90
CA ASN A 98 11.56 27.87 -13.17
C ASN A 98 10.15 27.55 -13.73
N LEU A 99 9.10 28.01 -13.03
CA LEU A 99 7.70 27.73 -13.42
C LEU A 99 7.15 28.74 -14.45
N SER A 100 7.76 29.92 -14.58
CA SER A 100 7.26 31.02 -15.39
C SER A 100 7.17 30.72 -16.89
N GLU A 101 7.94 29.76 -17.40
CA GLU A 101 8.00 29.39 -18.82
C GLU A 101 7.37 28.03 -19.11
N MET A 102 6.89 27.32 -18.09
CA MET A 102 6.30 26.01 -18.28
C MET A 102 4.96 26.06 -19.00
N ARG A 103 4.74 25.06 -19.84
CA ARG A 103 3.46 24.80 -20.50
C ARG A 103 3.04 23.36 -20.23
N PRO A 104 1.84 23.12 -19.69
CA PRO A 104 1.35 21.76 -19.49
C PRO A 104 1.35 20.96 -20.78
N VAL A 105 1.94 19.77 -20.74
CA VAL A 105 2.00 18.86 -21.89
C VAL A 105 0.90 17.83 -21.73
N LYS A 106 -0.15 17.92 -22.57
CA LYS A 106 -1.19 16.90 -22.62
C LYS A 106 -0.62 15.59 -23.15
N PRO A 107 -0.98 14.43 -22.57
CA PRO A 107 -0.59 13.15 -23.13
C PRO A 107 -1.28 12.95 -24.49
N LEU A 108 -0.71 12.04 -25.29
CA LEU A 108 -1.41 11.50 -26.44
C LEU A 108 -2.69 10.76 -25.98
N PRO A 109 -3.71 10.60 -26.84
CA PRO A 109 -4.85 9.73 -26.53
C PRO A 109 -4.37 8.33 -26.10
N LEU A 110 -5.04 7.72 -25.12
CA LEU A 110 -4.65 6.42 -24.54
C LEU A 110 -4.48 5.33 -25.60
N GLU A 111 -5.31 5.37 -26.65
CA GLU A 111 -5.33 4.46 -27.79
C GLU A 111 -4.15 4.67 -28.75
N GLU A 112 -3.54 5.86 -28.75
CA GLU A 112 -2.41 6.24 -29.60
C GLU A 112 -1.07 6.16 -28.85
N THR A 113 -1.08 6.24 -27.52
CA THR A 113 0.12 6.12 -26.70
C THR A 113 0.68 4.70 -26.76
N PRO A 114 1.97 4.54 -27.14
CA PRO A 114 2.67 3.25 -27.05
C PRO A 114 2.51 2.62 -25.67
N PHE A 115 2.18 1.33 -25.66
CA PHE A 115 1.93 0.57 -24.46
C PHE A 115 2.77 -0.70 -24.43
N LYS A 116 3.42 -0.95 -23.30
CA LYS A 116 4.18 -2.17 -23.05
C LYS A 116 3.72 -2.84 -21.75
N LEU A 117 3.32 -4.11 -21.88
CA LEU A 117 3.24 -5.03 -20.75
C LEU A 117 4.64 -5.61 -20.53
N VAL A 118 5.22 -5.38 -19.35
CA VAL A 118 6.56 -5.79 -18.94
C VAL A 118 6.42 -7.07 -18.12
N GLU A 119 6.76 -8.21 -18.72
CA GLU A 119 6.60 -9.53 -18.09
C GLU A 119 7.94 -10.28 -17.94
N GLU A 120 8.98 -9.85 -18.66
CA GLU A 120 10.27 -10.51 -18.73
C GLU A 120 11.39 -9.55 -18.30
N VAL A 121 12.51 -10.08 -17.80
CA VAL A 121 13.63 -9.26 -17.27
C VAL A 121 14.19 -8.30 -18.33
N LYS A 122 14.22 -8.73 -19.60
CA LYS A 122 14.64 -7.86 -20.70
C LYS A 122 13.70 -6.66 -20.88
N ASP A 123 12.40 -6.87 -20.74
CA ASP A 123 11.43 -5.76 -20.83
C ASP A 123 11.63 -4.78 -19.66
N LEU A 124 12.00 -5.29 -18.48
CA LEU A 124 12.32 -4.47 -17.31
C LEU A 124 13.63 -3.69 -17.48
N GLU A 125 14.63 -4.27 -18.14
CA GLU A 125 15.86 -3.59 -18.57
C GLU A 125 15.56 -2.44 -19.52
N ASP A 126 14.76 -2.69 -20.55
CA ASP A 126 14.34 -1.69 -21.54
C ASP A 126 13.55 -0.56 -20.86
N LEU A 127 12.64 -0.89 -19.92
CA LEU A 127 11.94 0.08 -19.08
C LEU A 127 12.92 0.92 -18.26
N ALA A 128 13.85 0.30 -17.54
CA ALA A 128 14.83 1.03 -16.73
C ALA A 128 15.66 2.00 -17.58
N ALA A 129 16.05 1.60 -18.80
CA ALA A 129 16.75 2.47 -19.74
C ALA A 129 15.88 3.65 -20.21
N ALA A 130 14.60 3.41 -20.50
CA ALA A 130 13.64 4.47 -20.84
C ALA A 130 13.51 5.47 -19.67
N LEU A 131 13.33 4.98 -18.44
CA LEU A 131 13.23 5.82 -17.24
C LEU A 131 14.53 6.57 -16.94
N GLN A 132 15.69 5.99 -17.28
CA GLN A 132 16.98 6.68 -17.15
C GLN A 132 17.07 7.91 -18.07
N SER A 133 16.40 7.89 -19.22
CA SER A 133 16.43 8.96 -20.22
C SER A 133 15.50 10.15 -19.95
N VAL A 134 14.54 10.00 -19.02
CA VAL A 134 13.55 11.05 -18.69
C VAL A 134 13.84 11.73 -17.34
N GLU A 135 13.36 12.96 -17.18
CA GLU A 135 13.49 13.73 -15.93
C GLU A 135 12.35 13.44 -14.95
N GLU A 136 11.18 12.99 -15.44
CA GLU A 136 10.03 12.65 -14.63
C GLU A 136 9.25 11.46 -15.18
N PHE A 137 8.60 10.72 -14.28
CA PHE A 137 7.67 9.65 -14.63
C PHE A 137 6.59 9.50 -13.55
N ALA A 138 5.40 9.10 -13.98
CA ALA A 138 4.28 8.80 -13.10
C ALA A 138 4.34 7.33 -12.65
N VAL A 139 3.91 7.05 -11.42
CA VAL A 139 3.88 5.70 -10.86
C VAL A 139 2.57 5.48 -10.10
N ASP A 140 2.03 4.27 -10.18
CA ASP A 140 0.96 3.77 -9.33
C ASP A 140 1.21 2.27 -9.06
N LEU A 141 0.53 1.70 -8.04
CA LEU A 141 0.59 0.28 -7.73
C LEU A 141 -0.80 -0.32 -7.51
N GLU A 142 -0.94 -1.60 -7.88
CA GLU A 142 -2.09 -2.40 -7.49
C GLU A 142 -1.71 -3.42 -6.44
N HIS A 143 -2.57 -3.57 -5.43
CA HIS A 143 -2.26 -4.34 -4.22
C HIS A 143 -3.36 -5.35 -3.87
N ASN A 144 -2.95 -6.50 -3.35
CA ASN A 144 -3.87 -7.47 -2.75
C ASN A 144 -3.50 -7.70 -1.29
N GLN A 145 -4.49 -7.56 -0.41
CA GLN A 145 -4.36 -7.79 1.04
C GLN A 145 -5.21 -8.96 1.55
N TYR A 146 -6.03 -9.59 0.70
CA TYR A 146 -7.00 -10.59 1.16
C TYR A 146 -6.37 -11.98 1.31
N ARG A 147 -5.46 -12.35 0.41
CA ARG A 147 -4.83 -13.68 0.34
C ARG A 147 -3.33 -13.66 0.65
N THR A 148 -2.97 -12.82 1.61
CA THR A 148 -1.62 -12.58 2.12
C THR A 148 -1.74 -11.87 3.47
N PHE A 149 -0.77 -12.08 4.37
CA PHE A 149 -0.80 -11.49 5.71
C PHE A 149 -0.40 -10.02 5.70
N GLN A 150 0.78 -9.70 5.16
CA GLN A 150 1.31 -8.32 5.10
C GLN A 150 0.78 -7.54 3.90
N GLY A 151 0.21 -8.22 2.90
CA GLY A 151 -0.11 -7.62 1.62
C GLY A 151 0.89 -8.00 0.52
N LEU A 152 0.46 -7.88 -0.74
CA LEU A 152 1.25 -8.22 -1.92
C LEU A 152 0.99 -7.21 -3.04
N THR A 153 2.04 -6.54 -3.52
CA THR A 153 1.96 -5.75 -4.75
C THR A 153 1.80 -6.68 -5.95
N CYS A 154 0.78 -6.43 -6.76
CA CYS A 154 0.36 -7.29 -7.87
C CYS A 154 0.69 -6.68 -9.24
N LEU A 155 0.80 -5.35 -9.32
CA LEU A 155 1.07 -4.62 -10.55
C LEU A 155 1.76 -3.30 -10.22
N MET A 156 2.59 -2.80 -11.12
CA MET A 156 3.11 -1.44 -11.07
C MET A 156 2.87 -0.77 -12.41
N GLN A 157 2.31 0.43 -12.38
CA GLN A 157 2.06 1.23 -13.56
C GLN A 157 3.08 2.33 -13.61
N ILE A 158 3.62 2.58 -14.81
CA ILE A 158 4.55 3.67 -15.03
C ILE A 158 4.19 4.37 -16.33
N SER A 159 4.10 5.69 -16.31
CA SER A 159 3.95 6.49 -17.53
C SER A 159 5.07 7.51 -17.63
N THR A 160 5.69 7.56 -18.80
CA THR A 160 6.52 8.69 -19.21
C THR A 160 5.65 9.72 -19.92
N ARG A 161 6.25 10.78 -20.47
CA ARG A 161 5.53 11.72 -21.33
C ARG A 161 5.02 11.10 -22.64
N THR A 162 5.58 9.96 -23.05
CA THR A 162 5.38 9.40 -24.39
C THR A 162 4.89 7.96 -24.40
N GLU A 163 5.02 7.22 -23.29
CA GLU A 163 4.77 5.78 -23.26
C GLU A 163 4.16 5.34 -21.92
N ASP A 164 3.31 4.32 -21.97
CA ASP A 164 2.74 3.67 -20.79
C ASP A 164 3.27 2.25 -20.62
N TYR A 165 3.53 1.89 -19.36
CA TYR A 165 4.03 0.59 -18.96
C TYR A 165 3.14 0.00 -17.87
N ILE A 166 2.85 -1.29 -18.01
CA ILE A 166 2.32 -2.10 -16.91
C ILE A 166 3.34 -3.19 -16.63
N VAL A 167 3.84 -3.24 -15.40
CA VAL A 167 4.80 -4.23 -14.95
C VAL A 167 4.06 -5.35 -14.22
N ASP A 168 4.12 -6.55 -14.78
CA ASP A 168 3.68 -7.76 -14.08
C ASP A 168 4.75 -8.17 -13.07
N ILE A 169 4.45 -7.91 -11.80
CA ILE A 169 5.41 -8.04 -10.72
C ILE A 169 5.77 -9.50 -10.43
N PHE A 170 4.87 -10.46 -10.61
CA PHE A 170 5.06 -11.79 -10.00
C PHE A 170 6.27 -12.55 -10.53
N LYS A 171 6.47 -12.57 -11.86
CA LYS A 171 7.66 -13.18 -12.48
C LYS A 171 8.93 -12.36 -12.23
N LEU A 172 8.78 -11.07 -11.99
CA LEU A 172 9.86 -10.11 -11.89
C LEU A 172 10.21 -9.77 -10.45
N TRP A 173 9.62 -10.44 -9.46
CA TRP A 173 9.63 -10.05 -8.04
C TRP A 173 11.04 -9.69 -7.53
N ASP A 174 11.99 -10.60 -7.72
CA ASP A 174 13.39 -10.42 -7.28
C ASP A 174 14.20 -9.46 -8.17
N HIS A 175 13.65 -9.06 -9.31
CA HIS A 175 14.30 -8.17 -10.29
C HIS A 175 13.83 -6.72 -10.18
N ILE A 176 12.59 -6.45 -9.73
CA ILE A 176 12.05 -5.09 -9.62
C ILE A 176 12.99 -4.17 -8.82
N GLY A 177 13.38 -4.60 -7.62
CA GLY A 177 14.29 -3.85 -6.76
C GLY A 177 15.63 -3.53 -7.43
N PRO A 178 16.41 -4.54 -7.87
CA PRO A 178 17.68 -4.33 -8.56
C PRO A 178 17.65 -3.37 -9.76
N TYR A 179 16.60 -3.38 -10.58
CA TYR A 179 16.54 -2.54 -11.79
C TYR A 179 15.99 -1.13 -11.52
N LEU A 180 15.05 -0.96 -10.59
CA LEU A 180 14.34 0.31 -10.42
C LEU A 180 14.79 1.14 -9.23
N ARG A 181 15.44 0.55 -8.21
CA ARG A 181 15.78 1.24 -6.95
C ARG A 181 16.56 2.53 -7.14
N GLU A 182 17.60 2.51 -7.97
CA GLU A 182 18.44 3.70 -8.17
C GLU A 182 17.69 4.83 -8.89
N LEU A 183 16.76 4.49 -9.80
CA LEU A 183 15.93 5.48 -10.50
C LEU A 183 14.94 6.15 -9.54
N PHE A 184 14.35 5.38 -8.63
CA PHE A 184 13.43 5.90 -7.61
C PHE A 184 14.17 6.68 -6.51
N LYS A 185 15.41 6.31 -6.19
CA LYS A 185 16.28 7.03 -5.25
C LYS A 185 16.94 8.28 -5.86
N ASP A 186 17.04 8.39 -7.18
CA ASP A 186 17.69 9.52 -7.86
C ASP A 186 16.95 10.85 -7.57
N PRO A 187 17.59 11.84 -6.91
CA PRO A 187 16.99 13.15 -6.64
C PRO A 187 16.73 13.97 -7.89
N LYS A 188 17.38 13.66 -9.02
CA LYS A 188 17.19 14.36 -10.29
C LYS A 188 15.97 13.86 -11.05
N LYS A 189 15.46 12.68 -10.70
CA LYS A 189 14.27 12.10 -11.33
C LYS A 189 13.05 12.37 -10.48
N LYS A 190 12.03 12.99 -11.04
CA LYS A 190 10.79 13.24 -10.34
C LYS A 190 9.84 12.06 -10.48
N LYS A 191 9.36 11.56 -9.35
CA LYS A 191 8.28 10.58 -9.34
C LYS A 191 6.99 11.32 -9.07
N VAL A 192 5.99 11.12 -9.91
CA VAL A 192 4.64 11.68 -9.69
C VAL A 192 3.71 10.54 -9.31
N ILE A 193 3.10 10.63 -8.14
CA ILE A 193 2.17 9.60 -7.62
C ILE A 193 0.92 10.33 -7.11
N HIS A 194 -0.21 9.64 -7.02
CA HIS A 194 -1.42 10.19 -6.42
C HIS A 194 -1.75 9.50 -5.10
N GLY A 195 -1.57 10.21 -3.96
CA GLY A 195 -1.88 9.64 -2.65
C GLY A 195 -0.92 8.50 -2.27
N ALA A 196 0.37 8.78 -2.30
CA ALA A 196 1.46 7.80 -2.27
C ALA A 196 1.67 7.11 -0.91
N ASP A 197 0.90 7.44 0.12
CA ASP A 197 1.08 6.96 1.50
C ASP A 197 1.23 5.43 1.59
N ARG A 198 0.49 4.68 0.76
CA ARG A 198 0.59 3.22 0.74
C ARG A 198 1.64 2.72 -0.24
N ASP A 199 1.80 3.38 -1.38
CA ASP A 199 2.76 2.98 -2.40
C ASP A 199 4.19 3.04 -1.88
N ILE A 200 4.54 4.09 -1.13
CA ILE A 200 5.87 4.20 -0.49
C ILE A 200 6.13 2.98 0.39
N ILE A 201 5.16 2.57 1.19
CA ILE A 201 5.29 1.43 2.10
C ILE A 201 5.40 0.10 1.34
N TRP A 202 4.61 -0.07 0.28
CA TRP A 202 4.63 -1.30 -0.52
C TRP A 202 5.92 -1.44 -1.33
N LEU A 203 6.43 -0.35 -1.92
CA LEU A 203 7.71 -0.32 -2.62
C LEU A 203 8.87 -0.74 -1.71
N GLN A 204 8.86 -0.30 -0.45
CA GLN A 204 9.86 -0.69 0.53
C GLN A 204 9.72 -2.15 0.95
N ARG A 205 8.51 -2.58 1.32
CA ARG A 205 8.23 -3.94 1.79
C ARG A 205 8.60 -4.99 0.74
N ASP A 206 8.16 -4.77 -0.49
CA ASP A 206 8.20 -5.81 -1.53
C ASP A 206 9.50 -5.78 -2.35
N PHE A 207 10.08 -4.59 -2.58
CA PHE A 207 11.21 -4.42 -3.52
C PHE A 207 12.43 -3.71 -2.93
N GLY A 208 12.33 -3.22 -1.68
CA GLY A 208 13.37 -2.39 -1.08
C GLY A 208 13.63 -1.12 -1.89
N ILE A 209 12.58 -0.53 -2.45
CA ILE A 209 12.62 0.72 -3.22
C ILE A 209 12.22 1.88 -2.29
N TYR A 210 13.04 2.92 -2.27
CA TYR A 210 12.81 4.16 -1.55
C TYR A 210 12.69 5.30 -2.55
N VAL A 211 11.74 6.19 -2.35
CA VAL A 211 11.41 7.24 -3.30
C VAL A 211 12.01 8.56 -2.85
N CYS A 212 12.73 9.21 -3.74
CA CYS A 212 13.24 10.58 -3.57
C CYS A 212 12.60 11.50 -4.60
N ASN A 213 12.48 12.82 -4.35
CA ASN A 213 11.87 13.76 -5.29
C ASN A 213 10.48 13.30 -5.78
N LEU A 214 9.58 13.12 -4.81
CA LEU A 214 8.17 12.82 -5.05
C LEU A 214 7.38 14.13 -5.20
N PHE A 215 6.50 14.17 -6.20
CA PHE A 215 5.36 15.07 -6.22
C PHE A 215 4.07 14.27 -6.06
N ASP A 216 3.42 14.40 -4.91
CA ASP A 216 2.14 13.75 -4.66
C ASP A 216 0.98 14.67 -5.09
N THR A 217 0.27 14.30 -6.16
CA THR A 217 -0.87 15.08 -6.67
C THR A 217 -2.06 15.09 -5.71
N GLY A 218 -2.19 14.09 -4.83
CA GLY A 218 -3.16 14.10 -3.74
C GLY A 218 -2.79 15.13 -2.67
N GLN A 219 -1.52 15.29 -2.34
CA GLN A 219 -1.10 16.39 -1.44
C GLN A 219 -1.30 17.75 -2.11
N ALA A 220 -0.98 17.86 -3.40
CA ALA A 220 -1.22 19.06 -4.18
C ALA A 220 -2.70 19.47 -4.21
N SER A 221 -3.63 18.53 -4.36
CA SER A 221 -5.07 18.84 -4.39
C SER A 221 -5.56 19.41 -3.06
N ARG A 222 -5.00 18.92 -1.94
CA ARG A 222 -5.30 19.43 -0.59
C ARG A 222 -4.78 20.84 -0.39
N VAL A 223 -3.57 21.15 -0.87
CA VAL A 223 -2.99 22.50 -0.79
C VAL A 223 -3.76 23.48 -1.67
N LEU A 224 -4.15 23.08 -2.88
CA LEU A 224 -5.02 23.84 -3.78
C LEU A 224 -6.47 23.96 -3.29
N LYS A 225 -6.83 23.25 -2.21
CA LYS A 225 -8.19 23.23 -1.63
C LYS A 225 -9.27 22.86 -2.65
N LEU A 226 -8.98 21.89 -3.53
CA LEU A 226 -9.94 21.39 -4.51
C LEU A 226 -11.15 20.74 -3.81
N GLU A 227 -12.28 20.64 -4.53
CA GLU A 227 -13.53 20.07 -3.98
C GLU A 227 -13.33 18.63 -3.46
N ARG A 228 -12.51 17.84 -4.17
CA ARG A 228 -12.16 16.48 -3.81
C ARG A 228 -10.70 16.20 -4.12
N ASN A 229 -10.16 15.19 -3.44
CA ASN A 229 -8.74 14.83 -3.51
C ASN A 229 -8.49 13.46 -4.15
N SER A 230 -9.50 12.85 -4.80
CA SER A 230 -9.35 11.54 -5.44
C SER A 230 -8.82 11.69 -6.87
N LEU A 231 -8.08 10.68 -7.34
CA LEU A 231 -7.57 10.65 -8.72
C LEU A 231 -8.70 10.75 -9.75
N GLU A 232 -9.81 10.02 -9.52
CA GLU A 232 -11.03 10.14 -10.34
C GLU A 232 -11.49 11.60 -10.48
N PHE A 233 -11.46 12.37 -9.39
CA PHE A 233 -11.85 13.77 -9.45
C PHE A 233 -10.84 14.57 -10.28
N LEU A 234 -9.53 14.38 -10.10
CA LEU A 234 -8.49 15.09 -10.86
C LEU A 234 -8.55 14.75 -12.36
N LEU A 235 -8.75 13.47 -12.71
CA LEU A 235 -8.96 13.01 -14.08
C LEU A 235 -10.15 13.71 -14.73
N LYS A 236 -11.29 13.78 -14.03
CA LYS A 236 -12.47 14.45 -14.54
C LYS A 236 -12.28 15.97 -14.62
N HIS A 237 -11.68 16.57 -13.61
CA HIS A 237 -11.54 18.02 -13.46
C HIS A 237 -10.55 18.60 -14.48
N TYR A 238 -9.36 18.00 -14.60
CA TYR A 238 -8.30 18.52 -15.48
C TYR A 238 -8.30 17.92 -16.89
N CYS A 239 -8.74 16.67 -17.03
CA CYS A 239 -8.65 15.93 -18.29
C CYS A 239 -10.02 15.67 -18.95
N GLY A 240 -11.13 15.88 -18.23
CA GLY A 240 -12.47 15.52 -18.71
C GLY A 240 -12.71 14.01 -18.80
N VAL A 241 -11.86 13.20 -18.17
CA VAL A 241 -11.89 11.73 -18.23
C VAL A 241 -12.70 11.18 -17.06
N ALA A 242 -13.64 10.27 -17.34
CA ALA A 242 -14.41 9.59 -16.30
C ALA A 242 -13.75 8.26 -15.92
N ALA A 243 -13.13 8.21 -14.74
CA ALA A 243 -12.46 6.99 -14.26
C ALA A 243 -13.47 5.88 -13.93
N ASN A 244 -13.11 4.62 -14.25
CA ASN A 244 -13.95 3.47 -13.97
C ASN A 244 -13.64 2.81 -12.62
N LYS A 245 -14.41 3.09 -11.58
CA LYS A 245 -14.20 2.54 -10.22
C LYS A 245 -14.40 1.04 -10.05
N GLU A 246 -14.86 0.33 -11.07
CA GLU A 246 -15.25 -1.09 -10.93
C GLU A 246 -14.07 -1.99 -10.50
N TYR A 247 -12.83 -1.61 -10.79
CA TYR A 247 -11.65 -2.45 -10.57
C TYR A 247 -10.80 -2.10 -9.35
N GLN A 248 -11.12 -1.01 -8.63
CA GLN A 248 -10.38 -0.61 -7.42
C GLN A 248 -10.31 -1.70 -6.35
N LYS A 249 -11.30 -2.61 -6.33
CA LYS A 249 -11.38 -3.72 -5.37
C LYS A 249 -11.23 -5.08 -6.06
N ALA A 250 -10.78 -5.13 -7.31
CA ALA A 250 -10.63 -6.38 -8.04
C ALA A 250 -9.52 -7.26 -7.43
N ASP A 251 -9.61 -8.56 -7.69
CA ASP A 251 -8.52 -9.49 -7.39
C ASP A 251 -7.39 -9.32 -8.43
N TRP A 252 -6.46 -8.38 -8.20
CA TRP A 252 -5.34 -8.08 -9.11
C TRP A 252 -4.32 -9.21 -9.32
N ARG A 253 -4.52 -10.35 -8.66
CA ARG A 253 -3.75 -11.59 -8.86
C ARG A 253 -4.16 -12.33 -10.15
N ILE A 254 -5.28 -11.95 -10.78
CA ILE A 254 -5.78 -12.60 -12.00
C ILE A 254 -4.72 -12.55 -13.11
N ARG A 255 -4.45 -13.71 -13.72
CA ARG A 255 -3.66 -13.85 -14.96
C ARG A 255 -4.34 -14.82 -15.93
N PRO A 256 -4.27 -14.59 -17.26
CA PRO A 256 -3.74 -13.38 -17.90
C PRO A 256 -4.56 -12.14 -17.54
N LEU A 257 -3.92 -10.96 -17.47
CA LEU A 257 -4.59 -9.74 -17.07
C LEU A 257 -5.64 -9.34 -18.13
N PRO A 258 -6.93 -9.18 -17.79
CA PRO A 258 -7.96 -8.79 -18.76
C PRO A 258 -7.70 -7.39 -19.36
N ASP A 259 -8.07 -7.16 -20.62
CA ASP A 259 -7.87 -5.87 -21.30
C ASP A 259 -8.55 -4.70 -20.58
N VAL A 260 -9.70 -4.94 -19.96
CA VAL A 260 -10.40 -3.92 -19.17
C VAL A 260 -9.61 -3.51 -17.91
N MET A 261 -8.89 -4.44 -17.29
CA MET A 261 -8.01 -4.15 -16.14
C MET A 261 -6.71 -3.49 -16.59
N LYS A 262 -6.15 -3.90 -17.74
CA LYS A 262 -5.01 -3.20 -18.36
C LYS A 262 -5.36 -1.74 -18.65
N ARG A 263 -6.53 -1.49 -19.24
CA ARG A 263 -6.97 -0.12 -19.53
C ARG A 263 -7.08 0.70 -18.25
N TYR A 264 -7.79 0.17 -17.24
CA TYR A 264 -7.94 0.84 -15.95
C TYR A 264 -6.58 1.19 -15.34
N ALA A 265 -5.68 0.21 -15.22
CA ALA A 265 -4.34 0.42 -14.67
C ALA A 265 -3.58 1.50 -15.44
N ARG A 266 -3.59 1.49 -16.78
CA ARG A 266 -2.93 2.55 -17.56
C ARG A 266 -3.49 3.94 -17.26
N GLU A 267 -4.80 4.07 -17.08
CA GLU A 267 -5.45 5.36 -16.83
C GLU A 267 -5.00 6.01 -15.51
N ASP A 268 -4.52 5.23 -14.52
CA ASP A 268 -4.07 5.76 -13.23
C ASP A 268 -2.77 6.59 -13.33
N THR A 269 -1.87 6.27 -14.28
CA THR A 269 -0.61 7.01 -14.48
C THR A 269 -0.58 7.86 -15.74
N HIS A 270 -1.30 7.48 -16.80
CA HIS A 270 -1.20 8.09 -18.13
C HIS A 270 -1.43 9.61 -18.15
N TYR A 271 -2.39 10.10 -17.36
CA TYR A 271 -2.72 11.53 -17.28
C TYR A 271 -1.94 12.29 -16.20
N LEU A 272 -1.21 11.56 -15.35
CA LEU A 272 -0.75 12.10 -14.07
C LEU A 272 0.36 13.14 -14.24
N LEU A 273 1.21 13.00 -15.26
CA LEU A 273 2.23 14.00 -15.58
C LEU A 273 1.63 15.32 -16.11
N TYR A 274 0.52 15.25 -16.85
CA TYR A 274 -0.20 16.46 -17.26
C TYR A 274 -0.88 17.14 -16.06
N ILE A 275 -1.52 16.36 -15.20
CA ILE A 275 -2.12 16.86 -13.94
C ILE A 275 -1.04 17.53 -13.09
N TYR A 276 0.14 16.91 -12.97
CA TYR A 276 1.31 17.48 -12.31
C TYR A 276 1.69 18.87 -12.86
N ASP A 277 1.77 19.04 -14.19
CA ASP A 277 2.09 20.33 -14.79
C ASP A 277 1.03 21.39 -14.46
N VAL A 278 -0.25 21.03 -14.60
CA VAL A 278 -1.37 21.96 -14.35
C VAL A 278 -1.39 22.39 -12.89
N MET A 279 -1.29 21.45 -11.96
CA MET A 279 -1.30 21.74 -10.52
C MET A 279 -0.10 22.59 -10.10
N ARG A 280 1.08 22.39 -10.70
CA ARG A 280 2.24 23.26 -10.46
C ARG A 280 2.00 24.70 -10.89
N MET A 281 1.35 24.89 -12.03
CA MET A 281 0.99 26.22 -12.52
C MET A 281 -0.05 26.89 -11.62
N GLU A 282 -1.03 26.14 -11.14
CA GLU A 282 -2.04 26.65 -10.20
C GLU A 282 -1.43 27.02 -8.84
N LEU A 283 -0.56 26.17 -8.28
CA LEU A 283 0.17 26.44 -7.05
C LEU A 283 1.06 27.68 -7.18
N HIS A 284 1.69 27.86 -8.34
CA HIS A 284 2.50 29.05 -8.62
C HIS A 284 1.65 30.32 -8.74
N THR A 285 0.45 30.22 -9.31
CA THR A 285 -0.49 31.34 -9.42
C THR A 285 -1.03 31.73 -8.05
N MET A 286 -1.44 30.75 -7.24
CA MET A 286 -1.87 30.94 -5.86
C MET A 286 -0.79 31.63 -5.00
N ALA A 287 0.49 31.30 -5.21
CA ALA A 287 1.61 31.94 -4.52
C ALA A 287 1.72 33.45 -4.81
N LYS A 288 1.35 33.90 -6.02
CA LYS A 288 1.41 35.33 -6.39
C LYS A 288 0.28 36.14 -5.77
N GLU A 289 -0.79 35.49 -5.33
CA GLU A 289 -1.94 36.13 -4.72
C GLU A 289 -1.72 36.34 -3.20
N ASP A 290 -0.78 35.62 -2.59
CA ASP A 290 -0.48 35.64 -1.15
C ASP A 290 1.03 35.79 -0.90
N GLU A 291 1.54 37.02 -0.96
CA GLU A 291 2.97 37.35 -0.80
C GLU A 291 3.52 37.14 0.63
N GLN A 292 2.66 36.81 1.62
CA GLN A 292 3.04 36.69 3.03
C GLN A 292 3.23 35.24 3.51
N SER A 293 2.89 34.22 2.72
CA SER A 293 2.99 32.81 3.11
C SER A 293 4.14 32.04 2.44
N ASP A 294 4.56 30.93 3.05
CA ASP A 294 5.45 29.94 2.42
C ASP A 294 4.81 29.50 1.09
N SER A 295 5.60 29.43 0.00
CA SER A 295 5.09 29.05 -1.32
C SER A 295 4.26 27.76 -1.26
N PRO A 296 2.99 27.76 -1.73
CA PRO A 296 2.14 26.56 -1.77
C PRO A 296 2.81 25.35 -2.41
N LEU A 297 3.67 25.57 -3.40
CA LEU A 297 4.44 24.49 -4.02
C LEU A 297 5.44 23.85 -3.05
N VAL A 298 6.12 24.66 -2.23
CA VAL A 298 7.03 24.18 -1.19
C VAL A 298 6.26 23.33 -0.18
N GLU A 299 5.04 23.73 0.20
CA GLU A 299 4.18 22.94 1.09
C GLU A 299 3.84 21.56 0.50
N VAL A 300 3.56 21.48 -0.81
CA VAL A 300 3.34 20.19 -1.48
C VAL A 300 4.59 19.30 -1.40
N TYR A 301 5.76 19.87 -1.66
CA TYR A 301 7.01 19.12 -1.56
C TYR A 301 7.36 18.73 -0.12
N LYS A 302 7.05 19.56 0.90
CA LYS A 302 7.20 19.20 2.32
C LYS A 302 6.33 17.98 2.64
N ARG A 303 5.05 18.01 2.29
CA ARG A 303 4.13 16.87 2.53
C ARG A 303 4.54 15.62 1.75
N SER A 304 4.97 15.77 0.50
CA SER A 304 5.45 14.65 -0.31
C SER A 304 6.75 14.05 0.25
N TYR A 305 7.63 14.90 0.78
CA TYR A 305 8.83 14.48 1.49
C TYR A 305 8.50 13.70 2.76
N ASP A 306 7.56 14.19 3.58
CA ASP A 306 7.12 13.50 4.80
C ASP A 306 6.52 12.12 4.49
N VAL A 307 5.78 11.99 3.38
CA VAL A 307 5.29 10.70 2.88
C VAL A 307 6.45 9.77 2.50
N CYS A 308 7.47 10.27 1.80
CA CYS A 308 8.64 9.47 1.45
C CYS A 308 9.52 9.09 2.64
N MET A 309 9.53 9.88 3.71
CA MET A 309 10.30 9.62 4.93
C MET A 309 9.74 8.47 5.78
N GLN A 310 8.53 8.01 5.48
CA GLN A 310 7.94 6.86 6.17
C GLN A 310 8.79 5.60 5.93
N LEU A 311 9.02 4.82 6.98
CA LEU A 311 9.63 3.50 6.88
C LEU A 311 8.56 2.44 7.13
N TYR A 312 8.58 1.38 6.33
CA TYR A 312 7.69 0.24 6.56
C TYR A 312 7.99 -0.43 7.90
N GLU A 313 6.95 -0.55 8.72
CA GLU A 313 6.97 -1.34 9.94
C GLU A 313 5.95 -2.48 9.85
N LYS A 314 6.39 -3.68 10.26
CA LYS A 314 5.48 -4.83 10.41
C LYS A 314 4.49 -4.56 11.53
N GLU A 315 3.24 -4.97 11.34
CA GLU A 315 2.29 -5.09 12.45
C GLU A 315 2.74 -6.24 13.36
N LEU A 316 3.17 -5.90 14.58
CA LEU A 316 3.63 -6.87 15.56
C LEU A 316 2.48 -7.31 16.47
N TRP A 317 2.38 -8.62 16.65
CA TRP A 317 1.52 -9.23 17.65
C TRP A 317 2.10 -8.98 19.05
N THR A 318 1.26 -8.42 19.91
CA THR A 318 1.53 -8.18 21.33
C THR A 318 0.43 -8.83 22.17
N ARG A 319 0.62 -8.88 23.49
CA ARG A 319 -0.40 -9.41 24.41
C ARG A 319 -1.71 -8.63 24.34
N ASP A 320 -1.66 -7.35 23.97
CA ASP A 320 -2.81 -6.45 23.95
C ASP A 320 -3.38 -6.24 22.53
N SER A 321 -2.80 -6.86 21.50
CA SER A 321 -3.24 -6.70 20.10
C SER A 321 -4.73 -7.02 19.90
N TYR A 322 -5.29 -7.94 20.68
CA TYR A 322 -6.73 -8.27 20.64
C TYR A 322 -7.63 -7.07 21.00
N LEU A 323 -7.16 -6.09 21.77
CA LEU A 323 -7.93 -4.90 22.16
C LEU A 323 -8.17 -3.93 21.01
N HIS A 324 -7.32 -3.99 19.98
CA HIS A 324 -7.43 -3.16 18.78
C HIS A 324 -8.38 -3.76 17.72
N VAL A 325 -8.86 -5.00 17.94
CA VAL A 325 -9.83 -5.61 17.04
C VAL A 325 -11.15 -4.83 17.08
N TYR A 326 -11.59 -4.38 15.91
CA TYR A 326 -12.82 -3.62 15.74
C TYR A 326 -14.01 -4.35 16.40
N GLY A 327 -14.70 -3.65 17.29
CA GLY A 327 -15.85 -4.17 18.04
C GLY A 327 -15.51 -4.66 19.46
N VAL A 328 -14.24 -4.82 19.84
CA VAL A 328 -13.89 -5.25 21.21
C VAL A 328 -14.26 -4.18 22.23
N GLN A 329 -13.89 -2.93 21.94
CA GLN A 329 -14.16 -1.80 22.82
C GLN A 329 -15.66 -1.52 22.98
N THR A 330 -16.49 -1.83 21.98
CA THR A 330 -17.95 -1.57 21.98
C THR A 330 -18.80 -2.80 22.30
N GLY A 331 -18.21 -4.01 22.28
CA GLY A 331 -18.94 -5.28 22.25
C GLY A 331 -19.57 -5.76 23.57
N ASN A 332 -19.39 -5.05 24.68
CA ASN A 332 -19.92 -5.39 26.01
C ASN A 332 -19.61 -6.83 26.45
N LEU A 333 -18.39 -7.29 26.17
CA LEU A 333 -17.97 -8.65 26.49
C LEU A 333 -17.74 -8.83 28.00
N ASN A 334 -18.17 -9.95 28.55
CA ASN A 334 -17.72 -10.37 29.88
C ASN A 334 -16.29 -10.96 29.83
N ALA A 335 -15.69 -11.24 30.98
CA ALA A 335 -14.29 -11.67 31.05
C ALA A 335 -14.03 -13.02 30.34
N VAL A 336 -14.99 -13.94 30.38
CA VAL A 336 -14.90 -15.22 29.64
C VAL A 336 -14.88 -14.97 28.13
N GLN A 337 -15.82 -14.16 27.65
CA GLN A 337 -15.95 -13.83 26.23
C GLN A 337 -14.72 -13.06 25.73
N LEU A 338 -14.21 -12.10 26.51
CA LEU A 338 -13.00 -11.35 26.17
C LEU A 338 -11.77 -12.27 26.13
N SER A 339 -11.65 -13.20 27.07
CA SER A 339 -10.59 -14.21 27.05
C SER A 339 -10.65 -15.13 25.82
N ILE A 340 -11.86 -15.50 25.39
CA ILE A 340 -12.06 -16.25 24.14
C ILE A 340 -11.65 -15.41 22.93
N VAL A 341 -12.04 -14.14 22.88
CA VAL A 341 -11.60 -13.22 21.81
C VAL A 341 -10.07 -13.16 21.76
N ALA A 342 -9.40 -12.96 22.88
CA ALA A 342 -7.94 -12.89 22.95
C ALA A 342 -7.28 -14.19 22.43
N GLY A 343 -7.73 -15.35 22.92
CA GLY A 343 -7.19 -16.64 22.49
C GLY A 343 -7.46 -16.96 21.01
N LEU A 344 -8.64 -16.59 20.48
CA LEU A 344 -8.95 -16.75 19.07
C LEU A 344 -8.15 -15.80 18.18
N CYS A 345 -7.91 -14.56 18.63
CA CYS A 345 -7.06 -13.62 17.89
C CYS A 345 -5.62 -14.10 17.82
N GLU A 346 -5.07 -14.62 18.92
CA GLU A 346 -3.74 -15.24 18.95
C GLU A 346 -3.64 -16.45 18.00
N TRP A 347 -4.63 -17.36 18.07
CA TRP A 347 -4.68 -18.50 17.15
C TRP A 347 -4.76 -18.05 15.69
N ARG A 348 -5.60 -17.05 15.41
CA ARG A 348 -5.81 -16.50 14.07
C ARG A 348 -4.55 -15.85 13.52
N ASP A 349 -3.88 -15.00 14.30
CA ASP A 349 -2.62 -14.34 13.91
C ASP A 349 -1.54 -15.37 13.58
N ARG A 350 -1.39 -16.41 14.41
CA ARG A 350 -0.42 -17.48 14.17
C ARG A 350 -0.66 -18.21 12.85
N ILE A 351 -1.92 -18.58 12.55
CA ILE A 351 -2.26 -19.25 11.28
C ILE A 351 -2.09 -18.28 10.10
N ALA A 352 -2.55 -17.04 10.25
CA ALA A 352 -2.44 -16.01 9.21
C ALA A 352 -0.98 -15.75 8.81
N ARG A 353 -0.07 -15.66 9.78
CA ARG A 353 1.38 -15.53 9.52
C ARG A 353 1.96 -16.77 8.86
N ALA A 354 1.68 -17.95 9.42
CA ALA A 354 2.27 -19.21 8.98
C ALA A 354 1.88 -19.57 7.53
N ASP A 355 0.63 -19.35 7.16
CA ASP A 355 0.10 -19.72 5.85
C ASP A 355 0.06 -18.54 4.86
N ASP A 356 0.58 -17.37 5.27
CA ASP A 356 0.52 -16.10 4.55
C ASP A 356 -0.90 -15.77 4.06
N GLU A 357 -1.79 -15.49 4.99
CA GLU A 357 -3.19 -15.17 4.72
C GLU A 357 -3.65 -13.99 5.56
N SER A 358 -4.64 -13.26 5.08
CA SER A 358 -5.22 -12.20 5.89
C SER A 358 -5.96 -12.78 7.10
N THR A 359 -5.93 -12.06 8.21
CA THR A 359 -6.70 -12.45 9.41
C THR A 359 -8.20 -12.59 9.09
N GLY A 360 -8.72 -11.75 8.19
CA GLY A 360 -10.10 -11.80 7.72
C GLY A 360 -10.42 -13.06 6.91
N TYR A 361 -9.49 -13.58 6.12
CA TYR A 361 -9.67 -14.84 5.39
C TYR A 361 -9.60 -16.07 6.31
N VAL A 362 -8.72 -16.04 7.32
CA VAL A 362 -8.60 -17.11 8.31
C VAL A 362 -9.85 -17.20 9.20
N LEU A 363 -10.23 -16.09 9.84
CA LEU A 363 -11.41 -16.00 10.71
C LEU A 363 -11.93 -14.55 10.77
N PRO A 364 -13.03 -14.24 10.05
CA PRO A 364 -13.63 -12.90 10.05
C PRO A 364 -14.01 -12.42 11.46
N ASN A 365 -13.85 -11.13 11.73
CA ASN A 365 -14.16 -10.53 13.04
C ASN A 365 -15.58 -10.88 13.50
N LYS A 366 -16.58 -10.78 12.62
CA LYS A 366 -17.97 -11.12 12.95
C LYS A 366 -18.09 -12.54 13.50
N THR A 367 -17.54 -13.53 12.80
CA THR A 367 -17.58 -14.93 13.22
C THR A 367 -16.78 -15.15 14.50
N LEU A 368 -15.65 -14.48 14.67
CA LEU A 368 -14.87 -14.50 15.91
C LEU A 368 -15.72 -14.06 17.12
N PHE A 369 -16.46 -12.96 17.00
CA PHE A 369 -17.37 -12.48 18.05
C PHE A 369 -18.56 -13.42 18.28
N ASP A 370 -19.14 -13.98 17.22
CA ASP A 370 -20.25 -14.94 17.34
C ASP A 370 -19.79 -16.19 18.12
N ILE A 371 -18.59 -16.70 17.83
CA ILE A 371 -17.99 -17.82 18.59
C ILE A 371 -17.75 -17.41 20.05
N ALA A 372 -17.20 -16.22 20.29
CA ALA A 372 -16.94 -15.76 21.66
C ALA A 372 -18.21 -15.60 22.49
N LYS A 373 -19.32 -15.16 21.88
CA LYS A 373 -20.61 -14.98 22.56
C LYS A 373 -21.31 -16.30 22.87
N GLU A 374 -21.32 -17.20 21.90
CA GLU A 374 -22.01 -18.50 21.99
C GLU A 374 -21.20 -19.56 22.76
N MET A 375 -19.88 -19.37 22.87
CA MET A 375 -18.96 -20.21 23.65
C MET A 375 -19.08 -21.72 23.36
N PRO A 376 -18.95 -22.17 22.10
CA PRO A 376 -19.10 -23.57 21.76
C PRO A 376 -17.96 -24.40 22.37
N ILE A 377 -18.30 -25.42 23.15
CA ILE A 377 -17.33 -26.31 23.82
C ILE A 377 -17.13 -27.64 23.11
N VAL A 378 -17.88 -27.92 22.04
CA VAL A 378 -17.71 -29.10 21.17
C VAL A 378 -17.84 -28.73 19.69
N VAL A 379 -17.18 -29.50 18.82
CA VAL A 379 -17.13 -29.24 17.37
C VAL A 379 -18.51 -29.14 16.73
N ALA A 380 -19.48 -29.95 17.18
CA ALA A 380 -20.84 -29.92 16.65
C ALA A 380 -21.55 -28.56 16.89
N GLN A 381 -21.30 -27.93 18.03
CA GLN A 381 -21.84 -26.60 18.34
C GLN A 381 -21.18 -25.55 17.44
N LEU A 382 -19.85 -25.59 17.33
CA LEU A 382 -19.10 -24.66 16.48
C LEU A 382 -19.54 -24.74 15.01
N ARG A 383 -19.70 -25.94 14.46
CA ARG A 383 -20.22 -26.14 13.09
C ARG A 383 -21.59 -25.51 12.87
N ARG A 384 -22.50 -25.60 13.85
CA ARG A 384 -23.85 -25.04 13.74
C ARG A 384 -23.86 -23.51 13.73
N LEU A 385 -22.83 -22.86 14.28
CA LEU A 385 -22.69 -21.40 14.27
C LEU A 385 -22.23 -20.86 12.92
N LEU A 386 -21.55 -21.66 12.11
CA LEU A 386 -20.98 -21.20 10.85
C LEU A 386 -22.04 -21.09 9.76
N LYS A 387 -22.17 -19.89 9.20
CA LYS A 387 -23.08 -19.59 8.08
C LYS A 387 -22.42 -19.77 6.71
N SER A 388 -21.10 -19.75 6.67
CA SER A 388 -20.28 -19.87 5.46
C SER A 388 -19.13 -20.83 5.71
N LYS A 389 -18.61 -21.41 4.63
CA LYS A 389 -17.41 -22.25 4.69
C LYS A 389 -16.19 -21.39 4.99
N LEU A 390 -15.44 -21.77 6.02
CA LEU A 390 -14.21 -21.11 6.43
C LEU A 390 -13.09 -22.15 6.45
N PRO A 391 -12.28 -22.29 5.38
CA PRO A 391 -11.36 -23.41 5.22
C PRO A 391 -10.39 -23.59 6.38
N TYR A 392 -9.80 -22.49 6.87
CA TYR A 392 -8.85 -22.52 7.99
C TYR A 392 -9.52 -22.91 9.30
N LEU A 393 -10.74 -22.42 9.55
CA LEU A 393 -11.50 -22.81 10.74
C LEU A 393 -11.92 -24.28 10.68
N GLU A 394 -12.41 -24.75 9.53
CA GLU A 394 -12.88 -26.12 9.32
C GLU A 394 -11.76 -27.16 9.48
N ARG A 395 -10.57 -26.88 8.97
CA ARG A 395 -9.39 -27.73 9.12
C ARG A 395 -8.87 -27.78 10.56
N ASN A 396 -9.22 -26.80 11.40
CA ASN A 396 -8.67 -26.61 12.73
C ASN A 396 -9.72 -26.64 13.85
N PHE A 397 -10.87 -27.28 13.64
CA PHE A 397 -11.96 -27.28 14.62
C PHE A 397 -11.52 -27.73 16.02
N ASP A 398 -10.79 -28.84 16.13
CA ASP A 398 -10.34 -29.36 17.41
C ASP A 398 -9.36 -28.43 18.13
N ALA A 399 -8.47 -27.78 17.37
CA ALA A 399 -7.55 -26.78 17.89
C ALA A 399 -8.31 -25.55 18.41
N VAL A 400 -9.31 -25.07 17.67
CA VAL A 400 -10.13 -23.91 18.05
C VAL A 400 -10.99 -24.22 19.28
N ILE A 401 -11.62 -25.39 19.36
CA ILE A 401 -12.34 -25.82 20.57
C ILE A 401 -11.40 -25.89 21.77
N SER A 402 -10.18 -26.37 21.57
CA SER A 402 -9.16 -26.41 22.63
C SER A 402 -8.75 -25.00 23.09
N VAL A 403 -8.64 -24.04 22.17
CA VAL A 403 -8.41 -22.61 22.49
C VAL A 403 -9.57 -22.07 23.34
N ILE A 404 -10.81 -22.28 22.92
CA ILE A 404 -12.00 -21.80 23.64
C ILE A 404 -12.02 -22.34 25.08
N ARG A 405 -11.84 -23.65 25.26
CA ARG A 405 -11.84 -24.27 26.60
C ARG A 405 -10.74 -23.70 27.50
N ARG A 406 -9.53 -23.50 26.98
CA ARG A 406 -8.42 -22.88 27.74
C ARG A 406 -8.72 -21.42 28.08
N SER A 407 -9.24 -20.64 27.14
CA SER A 407 -9.66 -19.25 27.38
C SER A 407 -10.70 -19.16 28.49
N MET A 408 -11.69 -20.06 28.52
CA MET A 408 -12.70 -20.07 29.59
C MET A 408 -12.09 -20.28 30.99
N GLN A 409 -11.03 -21.09 31.09
CA GLN A 409 -10.31 -21.32 32.36
C GLN A 409 -9.49 -20.09 32.78
N ASN A 410 -9.06 -19.26 31.84
CA ASN A 410 -8.24 -18.08 32.07
C ASN A 410 -9.05 -16.79 32.25
N ALA A 411 -10.38 -16.87 32.31
CA ALA A 411 -11.28 -15.71 32.33
C ALA A 411 -10.98 -14.72 33.46
N ALA A 412 -10.57 -15.20 34.65
CA ALA A 412 -10.28 -14.34 35.80
C ALA A 412 -9.19 -13.28 35.52
N ALA A 413 -8.23 -13.58 34.63
CA ALA A 413 -7.17 -12.64 34.26
C ALA A 413 -7.70 -11.44 33.43
N PHE A 414 -8.89 -11.56 32.85
CA PHE A 414 -9.50 -10.55 31.98
C PHE A 414 -10.50 -9.65 32.71
N GLU A 415 -10.85 -9.95 33.96
CA GLU A 415 -11.78 -9.13 34.76
C GLU A 415 -11.30 -7.67 34.92
N PRO A 416 -10.01 -7.38 35.21
CA PRO A 416 -9.53 -6.01 35.30
C PRO A 416 -9.62 -5.25 33.97
N VAL A 417 -9.40 -5.96 32.85
CA VAL A 417 -9.47 -5.39 31.50
C VAL A 417 -10.91 -5.03 31.15
N VAL A 418 -11.86 -5.91 31.44
CA VAL A 418 -13.30 -5.64 31.25
C VAL A 418 -13.75 -4.45 32.09
N GLN A 419 -13.28 -4.35 33.34
CA GLN A 419 -13.59 -3.20 34.19
C GLN A 419 -13.04 -1.90 33.58
N SER A 420 -11.78 -1.89 33.15
CA SER A 420 -11.19 -0.72 32.48
C SER A 420 -11.94 -0.32 31.20
N LEU A 421 -12.39 -1.30 30.40
CA LEU A 421 -13.18 -1.03 29.20
C LEU A 421 -14.57 -0.44 29.50
N LYS A 422 -15.16 -0.77 30.66
CA LYS A 422 -16.41 -0.14 31.14
C LYS A 422 -16.15 1.25 31.70
N ASP A 423 -15.09 1.43 32.47
CA ASP A 423 -14.75 2.70 33.12
C ASP A 423 -14.30 3.78 32.14
N ARG A 424 -13.73 3.39 30.99
CA ARG A 424 -13.48 4.29 29.85
C ARG A 424 -14.76 4.80 29.19
N ARG A 425 -15.94 4.37 29.65
CA ARG A 425 -17.25 4.87 29.20
C ARG A 425 -17.96 5.64 30.32
N PRO A 426 -17.66 6.94 30.50
CA PRO A 426 -18.69 7.89 30.93
C PRO A 426 -18.71 9.14 30.03
N GLU A 427 -19.91 9.48 29.54
CA GLU A 427 -20.35 10.80 29.05
C GLU A 427 -19.37 11.64 28.20
N THR A 428 -19.10 11.21 26.97
CA THR A 428 -19.02 12.10 25.78
C THR A 428 -18.94 11.23 24.54
N VAL A 429 -20.09 10.73 24.07
CA VAL A 429 -20.23 10.37 22.66
C VAL A 429 -20.72 11.62 21.96
N VAL A 430 -19.81 12.55 21.68
CA VAL A 430 -19.93 13.26 20.40
C VAL A 430 -19.50 12.22 19.39
N GLU A 431 -20.42 11.81 18.52
CA GLU A 431 -20.16 10.91 17.41
C GLU A 431 -18.92 11.42 16.64
N MET A 432 -17.78 10.75 16.81
CA MET A 432 -16.72 10.81 15.82
C MET A 432 -17.14 9.93 14.64
N ASN A 433 -18.10 10.42 13.87
CA ASN A 433 -18.19 10.11 12.46
C ASN A 433 -16.88 10.62 11.83
N ILE A 434 -15.97 9.72 11.48
CA ILE A 434 -14.94 10.03 10.49
C ILE A 434 -15.63 9.99 9.12
N GLU A 435 -16.42 11.03 8.85
CA GLU A 435 -16.54 11.60 7.51
C GLU A 435 -15.65 12.85 7.50
N PRO A 436 -14.82 13.07 6.46
CA PRO A 436 -13.95 14.24 6.40
C PRO A 436 -14.81 15.47 6.12
N LYS A 437 -15.24 16.18 7.17
CA LYS A 437 -15.93 17.46 7.02
C LYS A 437 -14.92 18.59 6.84
N ILE A 438 -14.86 19.00 5.58
CA ILE A 438 -14.69 20.36 5.09
C ILE A 438 -15.39 21.35 6.04
N GLU A 439 -14.66 22.30 6.61
CA GLU A 439 -15.24 23.53 7.15
C GLU A 439 -14.75 24.73 6.37
N LYS A 440 -15.73 25.37 5.72
CA LYS A 440 -15.68 26.73 5.20
C LYS A 440 -15.86 27.68 6.37
N THR A 441 -15.05 28.73 6.42
CA THR A 441 -15.38 29.93 7.20
C THR A 441 -15.11 31.16 6.36
N ASP A 442 -16.20 31.73 5.85
CA ASP A 442 -16.43 33.14 5.55
C ASP A 442 -17.62 33.50 6.47
N THR A 443 -17.77 34.61 7.17
CA THR A 443 -17.27 35.99 7.09
C THR A 443 -17.67 36.70 8.40
N GLY A 444 -17.09 37.88 8.68
CA GLY A 444 -17.83 38.94 9.37
C GLY A 444 -17.13 39.60 10.57
N ALA A 445 -16.53 40.76 10.31
CA ALA A 445 -15.94 41.66 11.28
C ALA A 445 -16.99 42.38 12.18
N SER A 446 -16.61 42.69 13.43
CA SER A 446 -16.80 44.04 14.00
C SER A 446 -16.01 44.20 15.31
N ALA A 447 -15.41 45.37 15.46
CA ALA A 447 -14.45 45.77 16.49
C ALA A 447 -15.06 46.03 17.88
N SER A 448 -14.22 45.88 18.92
CA SER A 448 -14.07 46.89 19.98
C SER A 448 -12.81 46.67 20.81
N SER A 449 -12.03 47.73 20.92
CA SER A 449 -10.86 47.98 21.76
C SER A 449 -11.04 47.62 23.24
N LEU A 450 -9.96 47.22 23.92
CA LEU A 450 -9.50 47.83 25.18
C LEU A 450 -8.09 47.31 25.53
N SER A 451 -7.36 48.16 26.24
CA SER A 451 -5.91 48.36 26.20
C SER A 451 -5.22 47.96 27.51
N LEU A 452 -3.90 47.76 27.43
CA LEU A 452 -2.88 47.91 28.50
C LEU A 452 -2.92 46.81 29.59
N GLU A 453 -1.80 46.23 30.04
CA GLU A 453 -0.62 46.90 30.57
C GLU A 453 0.63 45.98 30.60
N LYS A 454 1.81 46.62 30.59
CA LYS A 454 3.17 46.06 30.59
C LYS A 454 3.59 45.49 31.94
N VAL A 455 4.45 44.46 31.95
CA VAL A 455 5.59 44.38 32.89
C VAL A 455 6.80 43.74 32.19
N CYS A 456 7.90 44.49 32.08
CA CYS A 456 9.25 43.99 31.81
C CYS A 456 9.92 43.59 33.13
N VAL A 457 10.78 42.56 33.14
CA VAL A 457 12.13 42.64 33.74
C VAL A 457 13.06 41.67 32.99
N ASP A 458 14.16 42.24 32.51
CA ASP A 458 15.38 41.63 31.98
C ASP A 458 16.34 41.41 33.16
N ASP A 459 17.11 40.31 33.20
CA ASP A 459 18.57 40.47 33.35
C ASP A 459 19.37 39.16 33.14
N SER A 460 20.53 39.43 32.61
CA SER A 460 21.62 38.62 32.10
C SER A 460 22.64 38.16 33.15
N LYS A 461 23.47 37.18 32.75
CA LYS A 461 24.91 36.92 33.07
C LYS A 461 25.15 35.41 33.34
N LYS A 462 26.27 34.76 32.98
CA LYS A 462 27.48 35.02 32.14
C LYS A 462 28.35 33.75 32.28
N GLN A 463 29.15 33.42 31.24
CA GLN A 463 30.55 32.90 31.29
C GLN A 463 30.87 31.58 32.05
N SER A 464 31.84 30.74 31.69
CA SER A 464 32.78 30.58 30.57
C SER A 464 33.72 29.40 30.88
N SER A 465 34.60 29.06 29.92
CA SER A 465 35.78 28.18 29.96
C SER A 465 35.52 26.70 29.59
N GLY A 466 36.26 26.05 28.69
CA GLY A 466 37.48 26.37 27.95
C GLY A 466 38.46 25.16 28.00
N PHE A 467 39.25 24.97 26.93
CA PHE A 467 40.26 23.92 26.66
C PHE A 467 39.74 22.61 26.06
N GLY A 468 40.33 22.00 25.02
CA GLY A 468 41.59 22.25 24.30
C GLY A 468 41.77 21.17 23.21
N VAL A 469 42.58 21.50 22.20
CA VAL A 469 42.82 20.78 20.93
C VAL A 469 43.99 19.79 21.04
N LEU A 470 43.94 18.63 20.35
CA LEU A 470 44.94 18.13 19.37
C LEU A 470 44.77 16.62 19.01
N PRO A 471 45.29 16.14 17.84
CA PRO A 471 44.69 15.10 17.00
C PRO A 471 45.52 13.82 16.92
N LEU A 472 44.95 12.74 16.36
CA LEU A 472 45.74 11.63 15.83
C LEU A 472 45.18 11.11 14.49
N LYS A 473 46.00 11.27 13.45
CA LYS A 473 45.90 10.56 12.15
C LYS A 473 46.27 9.09 12.35
N ARG A 474 45.54 8.17 11.73
CA ARG A 474 46.11 6.92 11.17
C ARG A 474 45.37 6.54 9.89
N LYS A 475 46.12 6.50 8.80
CA LYS A 475 45.80 5.79 7.55
C LYS A 475 45.78 4.29 7.83
N LEU A 476 44.86 3.56 7.23
CA LEU A 476 45.09 2.19 6.77
C LEU A 476 44.31 1.99 5.46
N GLU A 477 45.05 1.91 4.35
CA GLU A 477 44.60 1.29 3.11
C GLU A 477 44.82 -0.22 3.23
N SER A 478 43.81 -1.03 2.91
CA SER A 478 43.97 -2.24 2.07
C SER A 478 42.61 -2.92 1.85
N ASP A 479 42.06 -2.69 0.65
CA ASP A 479 41.69 -3.72 -0.32
C ASP A 479 41.37 -5.15 0.20
N LYS A 480 40.10 -5.57 0.03
CA LYS A 480 39.69 -6.91 -0.43
C LYS A 480 38.18 -7.06 -0.53
N THR A 481 37.74 -7.19 -1.77
CA THR A 481 36.62 -8.00 -2.29
C THR A 481 35.84 -8.85 -1.27
N VAL A 482 34.55 -8.56 -1.09
CA VAL A 482 33.60 -9.56 -0.59
C VAL A 482 32.43 -9.64 -1.56
N ARG A 483 32.40 -10.75 -2.30
CA ARG A 483 31.29 -11.24 -3.12
C ARG A 483 30.12 -11.63 -2.20
N LEU A 484 28.91 -11.39 -2.71
CA LEU A 484 27.70 -12.21 -2.63
C LEU A 484 27.74 -13.41 -1.66
N LEU A 485 26.69 -13.55 -0.86
CA LEU A 485 25.85 -14.76 -0.84
C LEU A 485 24.59 -14.53 0.02
N TYR A 486 23.45 -14.44 -0.66
CA TYR A 486 22.14 -14.81 -0.12
C TYR A 486 22.12 -16.31 0.15
N THR A 487 21.60 -16.73 1.31
CA THR A 487 20.77 -17.93 1.59
C THR A 487 20.76 -18.16 3.11
N ILE A 488 19.62 -17.94 3.76
CA ILE A 488 18.86 -18.88 4.63
C ILE A 488 17.56 -18.19 5.01
#